data_AF-A0A2D5MNE7-F1
#
_entry.id   AF-A0A2D5MNE7-F1
#
_cell.length_a   1.000
_cell.length_b   1.000
_cell.length_c   1.000
_cell.angle_alpha   90.00
_cell.angle_beta   90.00
_cell.angle_gamma   90.00
#
_symmetry.space_group_name_H-M   'P 1'
#
loop_
_entity.id
_entity.type
_entity.pdbx_description
1 polymer ?
#
loop_
_entity_poly.entity_id
_entity_poly.type
_entity_poly.pdbx_seq_one_letter_code
_entity_poly.pdbx_strand_id
1 'polypeptide(L)'
;MIIQGNELQVYDLIASYAQRYQQTLVYFDLSTYNQLDESTKNTVNTWYEEFIDEYVLDIMKQGVFNTIKFPDDTVACLNAGSWFPKESQCPNANYYIRCYVVDAYGDIIWENN
;
A
#
# COMPACT_ATOMS: atom_id res chain seq x y z
N MET A 1 19.93 -29.69 -19.01
CA MET A 1 19.31 -28.86 -17.97
C MET A 1 18.62 -27.71 -18.67
N ILE A 2 17.30 -27.71 -18.71
CA ILE A 2 16.53 -26.56 -19.22
C ILE A 2 16.42 -25.59 -18.06
N ILE A 3 17.00 -24.40 -18.21
CA ILE A 3 16.88 -23.31 -17.24
C ILE A 3 15.73 -22.43 -17.74
N GLN A 4 14.65 -22.36 -16.96
CA GLN A 4 13.54 -21.43 -17.22
C GLN A 4 13.67 -20.23 -16.28
N GLY A 5 13.81 -19.05 -16.86
CA GLY A 5 13.67 -17.79 -16.13
C GLY A 5 12.22 -17.30 -16.23
N ASN A 6 11.70 -16.75 -15.14
CA ASN A 6 10.42 -16.04 -15.12
C ASN A 6 10.66 -14.66 -14.53
N GLU A 7 10.07 -13.63 -15.12
CA GLU A 7 10.01 -12.30 -14.51
C GLU A 7 8.91 -12.33 -13.44
N LEU A 8 9.26 -11.99 -12.20
CA LEU A 8 8.29 -11.84 -11.12
C LEU A 8 7.91 -10.37 -10.98
N GLN A 9 6.61 -10.12 -10.92
CA GLN A 9 6.07 -8.82 -10.61
C GLN A 9 6.09 -8.59 -9.09
N VAL A 10 6.00 -7.32 -8.67
CA VAL A 10 5.93 -6.95 -7.25
C VAL A 10 4.75 -7.64 -6.55
N TYR A 11 3.62 -7.77 -7.26
CA TYR A 11 2.45 -8.50 -6.78
C TYR A 11 2.78 -9.98 -6.47
N ASP A 12 3.54 -10.68 -7.32
CA ASP A 12 3.91 -12.07 -7.08
C ASP A 12 4.71 -12.23 -5.78
N LEU A 13 5.56 -11.24 -5.47
CA LEU A 13 6.32 -11.20 -4.23
C LEU A 13 5.42 -10.98 -3.01
N ILE A 14 4.45 -10.06 -3.10
CA ILE A 14 3.51 -9.75 -2.02
C ILE A 14 2.59 -10.95 -1.76
N ALA A 15 2.02 -11.54 -2.81
CA ALA A 15 1.20 -12.75 -2.72
C ALA A 15 1.98 -13.91 -2.10
N SER A 16 3.22 -14.14 -2.55
CA SER A 16 4.10 -15.16 -1.96
C SER A 16 4.40 -14.90 -0.48
N TYR A 17 4.55 -13.63 -0.08
CA TYR A 17 4.76 -13.25 1.30
C TYR A 17 3.51 -13.49 2.15
N ALA A 18 2.33 -13.09 1.67
CA ALA A 18 1.05 -13.31 2.34
C ALA A 18 0.81 -14.79 2.61
N GLN A 19 1.00 -15.62 1.57
CA GLN A 19 0.89 -17.09 1.66
C GLN A 19 1.92 -17.69 2.62
N ARG A 20 3.18 -17.27 2.57
CA ARG A 20 4.24 -17.81 3.43
C ARG A 20 3.95 -17.58 4.90
N TYR A 21 3.42 -16.42 5.25
CA TYR A 21 3.17 -16.03 6.63
C TYR A 21 1.73 -16.26 7.08
N GLN A 22 0.83 -16.66 6.17
CA GLN A 22 -0.60 -16.83 6.42
C GLN A 22 -1.21 -15.57 7.05
N GLN A 23 -0.94 -14.42 6.42
CA GLN A 23 -1.42 -13.11 6.88
C GLN A 23 -1.96 -12.29 5.72
N THR A 24 -2.89 -11.40 6.06
CA THR A 24 -3.40 -10.37 5.16
C THR A 24 -2.42 -9.21 5.11
N LEU A 25 -2.18 -8.65 3.93
CA LEU A 25 -1.26 -7.55 3.73
C LEU A 25 -1.98 -6.34 3.13
N VAL A 26 -1.71 -5.16 3.67
CA VAL A 26 -2.01 -3.89 3.01
C VAL A 26 -0.73 -3.43 2.32
N TYR A 27 -0.77 -3.30 1.01
CA TYR A 27 0.33 -2.76 0.21
C TYR A 27 -0.04 -1.38 -0.33
N PHE A 28 0.91 -0.45 -0.31
CA PHE A 28 0.75 0.89 -0.88
C PHE A 28 1.95 1.28 -1.74
N ASP A 29 1.69 1.72 -2.97
CA ASP A 29 2.72 2.04 -3.95
C ASP A 29 3.29 3.45 -3.72
N LEU A 30 4.55 3.51 -3.28
CA LEU A 30 5.28 4.76 -3.02
C LEU A 30 6.05 5.28 -4.24
N SER A 31 5.93 4.65 -5.41
CA SER A 31 6.71 5.04 -6.61
C SER A 31 6.49 6.50 -6.99
N THR A 32 5.24 6.94 -7.07
CA THR A 32 4.87 8.34 -7.34
C THR A 32 5.26 9.24 -6.17
N TYR A 33 4.92 8.85 -4.94
CA TYR A 33 5.23 9.62 -3.73
C TYR A 33 6.72 9.95 -3.61
N ASN A 34 7.58 8.96 -3.88
CA ASN A 34 9.02 9.11 -3.76
C ASN A 34 9.63 10.09 -4.77
N GLN A 35 8.98 10.28 -5.93
CA GLN A 35 9.41 11.21 -6.97
C GLN A 35 9.00 12.67 -6.69
N LEU A 36 8.09 12.89 -5.74
CA LEU A 36 7.68 14.23 -5.35
C LEU A 36 8.82 15.00 -4.68
N ASP A 37 8.83 16.31 -4.89
CA ASP A 37 9.70 17.24 -4.16
C ASP A 37 9.27 17.33 -2.68
N GLU A 38 10.18 17.83 -1.84
CA GLU A 38 9.97 17.89 -0.39
C GLU A 38 8.77 18.78 0.01
N SER A 39 8.51 19.86 -0.72
CA SER A 39 7.37 20.74 -0.43
C SER A 39 6.03 20.03 -0.72
N THR A 40 5.96 19.31 -1.84
CA THR A 40 4.77 18.53 -2.19
C THR A 40 4.57 17.36 -1.23
N LYS A 41 5.64 16.66 -0.85
CA LYS A 41 5.58 15.59 0.17
C LYS A 41 5.02 16.10 1.49
N ASN A 42 5.49 17.26 1.97
CA ASN A 42 4.97 17.86 3.21
C ASN A 42 3.47 18.16 3.11
N THR A 43 3.03 18.67 1.97
CA THR A 43 1.61 18.97 1.74
C THR A 43 0.75 17.70 1.69
N VAL A 44 1.23 16.64 1.04
CA VAL A 44 0.57 15.32 1.02
C VAL A 44 0.53 14.73 2.43
N ASN A 45 1.65 14.75 3.15
CA ASN A 45 1.74 14.23 4.51
C ASN A 45 0.73 14.91 5.45
N THR A 46 0.69 16.25 5.46
CA THR A 46 -0.28 17.02 6.26
C THR A 46 -1.73 16.69 5.90
N TRP A 47 -2.02 16.37 4.64
CA TRP A 47 -3.37 15.95 4.27
C TRP A 47 -3.72 14.55 4.77
N TYR A 48 -2.79 13.60 4.68
CA TYR A 48 -2.99 12.25 5.22
C TYR A 48 -3.14 12.21 6.75
N GLU A 49 -2.52 13.14 7.49
CA GLU A 49 -2.61 13.25 8.96
C GLU A 49 -4.05 13.30 9.51
N GLU A 50 -5.04 13.71 8.69
CA GLU A 50 -6.43 13.80 9.12
C GLU A 50 -7.15 12.44 9.24
N PHE A 51 -6.63 11.38 8.59
CA PHE A 51 -7.33 10.10 8.49
C PHE A 51 -6.46 8.85 8.58
N ILE A 52 -5.13 8.96 8.38
CA ILE A 52 -4.21 7.83 8.56
C ILE A 52 -3.69 7.78 10.00
N ASP A 53 -3.43 6.58 10.51
CA ASP A 53 -2.75 6.40 11.79
C ASP A 53 -1.31 6.97 11.73
N GLU A 54 -0.88 7.66 12.79
CA GLU A 54 0.44 8.33 12.85
C GLU A 54 1.59 7.36 12.57
N TYR A 55 1.53 6.14 13.10
CA TYR A 55 2.59 5.14 12.90
C TYR A 55 2.66 4.69 11.43
N VAL A 56 1.49 4.57 10.79
CA VAL A 56 1.41 4.22 9.36
C VAL A 56 1.91 5.37 8.50
N LEU A 57 1.62 6.61 8.87
CA LEU A 57 2.15 7.78 8.17
C LEU A 57 3.67 7.84 8.27
N ASP A 58 4.24 7.54 9.44
CA ASP A 58 5.69 7.52 9.63
C ASP A 58 6.38 6.42 8.81
N ILE A 59 5.72 5.28 8.62
CA ILE A 59 6.17 4.24 7.67
C ILE A 59 6.17 4.80 6.24
N MET A 60 5.10 5.49 5.84
CA MET A 60 4.97 6.10 4.50
C MET A 60 6.04 7.17 4.25
N LYS A 61 6.28 8.06 5.23
CA LYS A 61 7.28 9.14 5.20
C LYS A 61 8.71 8.63 4.99
N GLN A 62 9.02 7.40 5.42
CA GLN A 62 10.33 6.79 5.18
C GLN A 62 10.56 6.44 3.70
N GLY A 63 9.51 6.32 2.89
CA GLY A 63 9.63 6.09 1.44
C GLY A 63 10.09 4.68 1.04
N VAL A 64 10.36 3.80 2.01
CA VAL A 64 10.94 2.46 1.76
C VAL A 64 9.96 1.35 2.12
N PHE A 65 9.29 1.46 3.26
CA PHE A 65 8.37 0.44 3.73
C PHE A 65 6.98 0.68 3.13
N ASN A 66 6.45 -0.34 2.45
CA ASN A 66 5.25 -0.24 1.62
C ASN A 66 4.20 -1.32 1.93
N THR A 67 4.39 -2.09 2.99
CA THR A 67 3.55 -3.25 3.32
C THR A 67 3.30 -3.32 4.82
N ILE A 68 2.05 -3.50 5.22
CA ILE A 68 1.63 -3.69 6.62
C ILE A 68 0.88 -5.00 6.73
N LYS A 69 1.15 -5.76 7.80
CA LYS A 69 0.52 -7.05 8.04
C LYS A 69 -0.65 -6.91 8.99
N PHE A 70 -1.69 -7.66 8.72
CA PHE A 70 -2.85 -7.83 9.57
C PHE A 70 -3.15 -9.30 9.79
N PRO A 71 -3.72 -9.67 10.95
CA PRO A 71 -4.15 -11.03 11.21
C PRO A 71 -5.49 -11.37 10.53
N ASP A 72 -6.24 -10.38 10.06
CA ASP A 72 -7.62 -10.53 9.58
C ASP A 72 -7.92 -9.60 8.41
N ASP A 73 -8.68 -10.12 7.44
CA ASP A 73 -9.07 -9.43 6.21
C ASP A 73 -9.99 -8.23 6.48
N THR A 74 -10.91 -8.36 7.43
CA THR A 74 -11.87 -7.30 7.77
C THR A 74 -11.13 -6.09 8.32
N VAL A 75 -10.18 -6.31 9.24
CA VAL A 75 -9.38 -5.24 9.83
C VAL A 75 -8.49 -4.59 8.78
N ALA A 76 -7.85 -5.37 7.90
CA ALA A 76 -7.01 -4.85 6.83
C ALA A 76 -7.80 -3.96 5.87
N CYS A 77 -8.94 -4.43 5.38
CA CYS A 77 -9.80 -3.69 4.45
C CYS A 77 -10.41 -2.44 5.09
N LEU A 78 -10.85 -2.51 6.35
CA LEU A 78 -11.40 -1.36 7.08
C LEU A 78 -10.36 -0.26 7.22
N ASN A 79 -9.14 -0.62 7.66
CA ASN A 79 -8.05 0.32 7.81
C ASN A 79 -7.61 0.89 6.46
N ALA A 80 -7.38 0.03 5.46
CA ALA A 80 -6.99 0.49 4.13
C ALA A 80 -8.03 1.45 3.53
N GLY A 81 -9.33 1.14 3.67
CA GLY A 81 -10.41 2.01 3.22
C GLY A 81 -10.59 3.30 4.01
N SER A 82 -10.13 3.36 5.26
CA SER A 82 -10.09 4.59 6.05
C SER A 82 -8.86 5.45 5.75
N TRP A 83 -7.73 4.81 5.44
CA TRP A 83 -6.43 5.46 5.30
C TRP A 83 -6.09 5.89 3.89
N PHE A 84 -6.60 5.20 2.87
CA PHE A 84 -6.25 5.44 1.49
C PHE A 84 -7.50 5.84 0.70
N PRO A 85 -7.66 7.14 0.41
CA PRO A 85 -8.80 7.64 -0.34
C PRO A 85 -8.76 7.17 -1.80
N LYS A 86 -9.91 7.18 -2.46
CA LYS A 86 -10.01 6.92 -3.90
C LYS A 86 -9.41 8.08 -4.68
N GLU A 87 -8.98 7.82 -5.90
CA GLU A 87 -8.43 8.87 -6.79
C GLU A 87 -9.41 10.04 -6.96
N SER A 88 -10.71 9.74 -7.11
CA SER A 88 -11.78 10.75 -7.23
C SER A 88 -11.99 11.63 -6.00
N GLN A 89 -11.51 11.21 -4.84
CA GLN A 89 -11.62 11.96 -3.57
C GLN A 89 -10.35 12.77 -3.28
N CYS A 90 -9.28 12.56 -4.04
CA CYS A 90 -8.02 13.26 -3.87
C CYS A 90 -8.13 14.69 -4.44
N PRO A 91 -7.65 15.72 -3.71
CA PRO A 91 -7.63 17.09 -4.22
C PRO A 91 -6.80 17.26 -5.50
N ASN A 92 -5.78 16.40 -5.65
CA ASN A 92 -4.84 16.40 -6.77
C ASN A 92 -4.29 14.96 -6.96
N ALA A 93 -3.90 14.62 -8.18
CA ALA A 93 -3.28 13.34 -8.52
C ALA A 93 -2.04 12.99 -7.66
N ASN A 94 -1.28 13.99 -7.20
CA ASN A 94 -0.11 13.77 -6.34
C ASN A 94 -0.45 13.22 -4.94
N TYR A 95 -1.71 13.30 -4.53
CA TYR A 95 -2.19 12.83 -3.22
C TYR A 95 -2.65 11.38 -3.31
N TYR A 96 -2.86 10.85 -4.51
CA TYR A 96 -3.30 9.49 -4.71
C TYR A 96 -2.13 8.53 -4.52
N ILE A 97 -2.26 7.64 -3.55
CA ILE A 97 -1.35 6.53 -3.31
C ILE A 97 -2.15 5.26 -3.56
N ARG A 98 -1.78 4.52 -4.60
CA ARG A 98 -2.45 3.26 -4.93
C ARG A 98 -2.21 2.27 -3.79
N CYS A 99 -3.29 1.71 -3.26
CA CYS A 99 -3.29 0.80 -2.14
C CYS A 99 -4.23 -0.36 -2.41
N TYR A 100 -3.78 -1.57 -2.09
CA TYR A 100 -4.59 -2.77 -2.18
C TYR A 100 -4.33 -3.72 -1.01
N VAL A 101 -5.33 -4.54 -0.72
CA VAL A 101 -5.26 -5.59 0.30
C VAL A 101 -5.15 -6.94 -0.36
N VAL A 102 -4.13 -7.71 0.04
CA VAL A 102 -3.90 -9.09 -0.39
C VAL A 102 -4.22 -10.03 0.77
N ASP A 103 -5.08 -11.01 0.54
CA ASP A 103 -5.42 -12.02 1.55
C ASP A 103 -4.31 -13.07 1.73
N ALA A 104 -4.50 -13.97 2.70
CA ALA A 104 -3.54 -15.04 2.98
C ALA A 104 -3.38 -16.07 1.83
N TYR A 105 -4.26 -16.06 0.84
CA TYR A 105 -4.18 -16.90 -0.36
C TYR A 105 -3.50 -16.19 -1.53
N GLY A 106 -3.19 -14.91 -1.39
CA GLY A 106 -2.54 -14.10 -2.42
C GLY A 106 -3.51 -13.35 -3.33
N ASP A 107 -4.81 -13.35 -3.03
CA ASP A 107 -5.82 -12.68 -3.83
C ASP A 107 -6.01 -11.22 -3.38
N ILE A 108 -6.20 -10.31 -4.34
CA ILE A 108 -6.57 -8.92 -4.02
C ILE A 108 -8.05 -8.89 -3.64
N ILE A 109 -8.33 -8.52 -2.39
CA ILE A 109 -9.70 -8.47 -1.84
C ILE A 109 -10.24 -7.04 -1.74
N TRP A 110 -9.38 -6.02 -1.87
CA TRP A 110 -9.76 -4.62 -1.87
C TRP A 110 -8.69 -3.74 -2.57
N GLU A 111 -9.12 -2.66 -3.21
CA GLU A 111 -8.25 -1.64 -3.83
C GLU A 111 -8.93 -0.26 -3.82
N ASN A 112 -8.16 0.82 -3.66
CA ASN A 112 -8.67 2.20 -3.67
C ASN A 112 -8.83 2.79 -5.08
N ASN A 113 -9.62 2.16 -5.93
CA ASN A 113 -10.02 2.74 -7.22
C ASN A 113 -11.23 3.68 -7.09
#